data_AF-A0A402A3X9-F1
#
_entry.id   AF-A0A402A3X9-F1
#
_cell.length_a   1.000
_cell.length_b   1.000
_cell.length_c   1.000
_cell.angle_alpha   90.00
_cell.angle_beta   90.00
_cell.angle_gamma   90.00
#
_symmetry.space_group_name_H-M   'P 1'
#
loop_
_entity.id
_entity.type
_entity.pdbx_description
1 polymer ?
#
loop_
_entity_poly.entity_id
_entity_poly.type
_entity_poly.pdbx_seq_one_letter_code
_entity_poly.pdbx_strand_id
1 'polypeptide(L)'
;MKQKFEQRVFTASEVAEYEYCPLVWWYEQYEPLVNVNDEDLFAYLVEMEEDYGAQAPALPEYQVTEHLLVRRGAFEQGRQQHQDHAAEVEALHEITEEQNAQPGLHHKMRLLVTILICIVGLAALFILAALLAPR
;
A
#
# COMPACT_ATOMS: atom_id res chain seq x y z
N MET A 1 -10.37 38.73 -36.35
CA MET A 1 -10.72 38.21 -35.00
C MET A 1 -9.57 37.31 -34.54
N LYS A 2 -8.86 37.67 -33.46
CA LYS A 2 -7.83 36.80 -32.89
C LYS A 2 -8.53 35.87 -31.89
N GLN A 3 -8.68 34.59 -32.24
CA GLN A 3 -9.15 33.57 -31.28
C GLN A 3 -8.13 33.50 -30.14
N LYS A 4 -8.56 33.87 -28.93
CA LYS A 4 -7.81 33.51 -27.71
C LYS A 4 -7.98 32.00 -27.56
N PHE A 5 -6.94 31.24 -27.86
CA PHE A 5 -6.85 29.87 -27.38
C PHE A 5 -6.62 29.95 -25.88
N GLU A 6 -7.66 29.72 -25.09
CA GLU A 6 -7.46 29.40 -23.69
C GLU A 6 -6.72 28.06 -23.66
N GLN A 7 -5.50 28.06 -23.13
CA GLN A 7 -4.76 26.83 -22.91
C GLN A 7 -5.51 26.03 -21.84
N ARG A 8 -6.26 25.02 -22.28
CA ARG A 8 -6.83 24.02 -21.38
C ARG A 8 -5.67 23.29 -20.71
N VAL A 9 -5.60 23.35 -19.39
CA VAL A 9 -4.66 22.56 -18.60
C VAL A 9 -5.27 21.16 -18.46
N PHE A 10 -4.58 20.16 -19.01
CA PHE A 10 -4.98 18.77 -18.91
C PHE A 10 -4.54 18.18 -17.57
N THR A 11 -5.35 17.31 -16.99
CA THR A 11 -4.92 16.53 -15.81
C THR A 11 -3.98 15.41 -16.22
N ALA A 12 -3.15 14.92 -15.29
CA ALA A 12 -2.27 13.77 -15.55
C ALA A 12 -3.07 12.52 -15.98
N SER A 13 -4.29 12.33 -15.46
CA SER A 13 -5.17 11.24 -15.86
C SER A 13 -5.68 11.37 -17.29
N GLU A 14 -6.05 12.58 -17.74
CA GLU A 14 -6.51 12.83 -19.11
C GLU A 14 -5.39 12.64 -20.13
N VAL A 15 -4.16 13.04 -19.78
CA VAL A 15 -2.98 12.82 -20.63
C VAL A 15 -2.67 11.32 -20.71
N ALA A 16 -2.71 10.61 -19.58
CA ALA A 16 -2.50 9.17 -19.55
C ALA A 16 -3.55 8.44 -20.41
N GLU A 17 -4.84 8.77 -20.27
CA GLU A 17 -5.92 8.17 -21.06
C GLU A 17 -5.79 8.44 -22.57
N TYR A 18 -5.32 9.64 -22.94
CA TYR A 18 -5.04 9.99 -24.35
C TYR A 18 -3.82 9.26 -24.92
N GLU A 19 -2.74 9.08 -24.17
CA GLU A 19 -1.58 8.29 -24.64
C GLU A 19 -1.93 6.79 -24.72
N TYR A 20 -2.83 6.35 -23.85
CA TYR A 20 -3.24 4.95 -23.74
C TYR A 20 -4.15 4.48 -24.89
N CYS A 21 -5.12 5.32 -25.31
CA CYS A 21 -6.12 4.95 -26.32
C CYS A 21 -5.53 4.64 -27.73
N PRO A 22 -4.54 5.39 -28.24
CA PRO A 22 -3.84 5.09 -29.49
C PRO A 22 -2.95 3.85 -29.38
N LEU A 23 -2.33 3.62 -28.22
CA LEU A 23 -1.42 2.49 -28.00
C LEU A 23 -2.20 1.17 -28.02
N VAL A 24 -3.29 1.07 -27.26
CA VAL A 24 -4.16 -0.11 -27.22
C VAL A 24 -4.75 -0.41 -28.61
N TRP A 25 -5.26 0.61 -29.30
CA TRP A 25 -5.81 0.45 -30.65
C TRP A 25 -4.76 0.00 -31.68
N TRP A 26 -3.54 0.53 -31.62
CA TRP A 26 -2.45 0.12 -32.52
C TRP A 26 -2.05 -1.32 -32.28
N TYR A 27 -1.96 -1.73 -31.02
CA TYR A 27 -1.63 -3.09 -30.62
C TYR A 27 -2.69 -4.11 -31.06
N GLU A 28 -3.96 -3.82 -30.83
CA GLU A 28 -5.08 -4.63 -31.33
C GLU A 28 -5.04 -4.87 -32.84
N GLN A 29 -4.50 -3.92 -33.59
CA GLN A 29 -4.54 -3.93 -35.04
C GLN A 29 -3.24 -4.40 -35.71
N TYR A 30 -2.12 -4.35 -35.01
CA TYR A 30 -0.81 -4.61 -35.60
C TYR A 30 0.08 -5.57 -34.81
N GLU A 31 -0.27 -5.92 -33.56
CA GLU A 31 0.60 -6.77 -32.76
C GLU A 31 0.17 -8.26 -32.77
N PRO A 32 1.09 -9.20 -33.11
CA PRO A 32 0.82 -10.62 -33.06
C PRO A 32 0.41 -11.15 -31.66
N LEU A 33 0.85 -10.49 -30.58
CA LEU A 33 0.60 -10.92 -29.19
C LEU A 33 -0.91 -10.94 -28.85
N VAL A 34 -1.74 -10.20 -29.59
CA VAL A 34 -3.20 -10.20 -29.39
C VAL A 34 -3.85 -11.54 -29.74
N ASN A 35 -3.17 -12.40 -30.51
CA ASN A 35 -3.63 -13.76 -30.81
C ASN A 35 -2.94 -14.84 -29.98
N VAL A 36 -1.97 -14.46 -29.15
CA VAL A 36 -1.18 -15.37 -28.32
C VAL A 36 -1.98 -15.76 -27.07
N ASN A 37 -1.77 -16.96 -26.55
CA ASN A 37 -2.49 -17.52 -25.41
C ASN A 37 -2.10 -16.80 -24.11
N ASP A 38 -2.95 -16.84 -23.09
CA ASP A 38 -2.68 -16.15 -21.82
C ASP A 38 -1.40 -16.66 -21.12
N GLU A 39 -1.12 -17.97 -21.19
CA GLU A 39 0.10 -18.58 -20.62
C GLU A 39 1.39 -18.02 -21.26
N ASP A 40 1.37 -17.83 -22.58
CA ASP A 40 2.50 -17.30 -23.33
C ASP A 40 2.68 -15.79 -23.07
N LEU A 41 1.58 -15.05 -22.88
CA LEU A 41 1.63 -13.64 -22.46
C LEU A 41 2.19 -13.48 -21.04
N PHE A 42 1.85 -14.40 -20.12
CA PHE A 42 2.46 -14.42 -18.79
C PHE A 42 3.94 -14.76 -18.85
N ALA A 43 4.34 -15.75 -19.65
CA ALA A 43 5.75 -16.08 -19.85
C ALA A 43 6.53 -14.86 -20.38
N TYR A 44 5.93 -14.09 -21.28
CA TYR A 44 6.53 -12.87 -21.81
C TYR A 44 6.67 -11.76 -20.77
N LEU A 45 5.68 -11.58 -19.87
CA LEU A 45 5.83 -10.66 -18.73
C LEU A 45 6.98 -11.06 -17.80
N VAL A 46 7.09 -12.35 -17.47
CA VAL A 46 8.15 -12.87 -16.62
C VAL A 46 9.53 -12.68 -17.28
N GLU A 47 9.63 -12.95 -18.57
CA GLU A 47 10.88 -12.72 -19.33
C GLU A 47 11.29 -11.24 -19.29
N MET A 48 10.35 -10.31 -19.47
CA MET A 48 10.64 -8.87 -19.32
C MET A 48 11.05 -8.48 -17.90
N GLU A 49 10.47 -9.09 -16.88
CA GLU A 49 10.87 -8.87 -15.49
C GLU A 49 12.27 -9.40 -15.19
N GLU A 50 12.66 -10.53 -15.79
CA GLU A 50 14.02 -11.05 -15.68
C GLU A 50 15.04 -10.14 -16.38
N ASP A 51 14.70 -9.64 -17.58
CA ASP A 51 15.60 -8.82 -18.39
C ASP A 51 15.76 -7.38 -17.85
N TYR A 52 14.66 -6.75 -17.43
CA TYR A 52 14.63 -5.33 -17.07
C TYR A 52 14.42 -5.08 -15.57
N GLY A 53 14.17 -6.14 -14.79
CA GLY A 53 13.99 -6.06 -13.34
C GLY A 53 12.88 -5.10 -12.96
N ALA A 54 13.16 -4.24 -11.96
CA ALA A 54 12.21 -3.25 -11.47
C ALA A 54 11.79 -2.19 -12.50
N GLN A 55 12.44 -2.11 -13.66
CA GLN A 55 12.08 -1.18 -14.73
C GLN A 55 11.11 -1.79 -15.74
N ALA A 56 10.87 -3.11 -15.71
CA ALA A 56 9.97 -3.79 -16.63
C ALA A 56 8.56 -3.15 -16.72
N PRO A 57 7.91 -2.72 -15.61
CA PRO A 57 6.59 -2.08 -15.69
C PRO A 57 6.56 -0.72 -16.37
N ALA A 58 7.72 -0.08 -16.56
CA ALA A 58 7.82 1.18 -17.29
C ALA A 58 7.88 0.97 -18.81
N LEU A 59 8.05 -0.27 -19.28
CA LEU A 59 8.09 -0.59 -20.69
C LEU A 59 6.68 -0.56 -21.29
N PRO A 60 6.49 0.05 -22.47
CA PRO A 60 5.21 0.02 -23.18
C PRO A 60 4.69 -1.40 -23.43
N GLU A 61 5.57 -2.32 -23.79
CA GLU A 61 5.26 -3.72 -24.11
C GLU A 61 4.71 -4.46 -22.88
N TYR A 62 5.27 -4.19 -21.70
CA TYR A 62 4.80 -4.73 -20.43
C TYR A 62 3.38 -4.26 -20.13
N GLN A 63 3.15 -2.95 -20.20
CA GLN A 63 1.84 -2.34 -19.88
C GLN A 63 0.73 -2.84 -20.81
N VAL A 64 1.04 -3.06 -22.08
CA VAL A 64 0.05 -3.59 -23.02
C VAL A 64 -0.21 -5.07 -22.78
N THR A 65 0.83 -5.88 -22.56
CA THR A 65 0.68 -7.30 -22.27
C THR A 65 -0.15 -7.53 -21.01
N GLU A 66 0.12 -6.77 -19.95
CA GLU A 66 -0.67 -6.79 -18.72
C GLU A 66 -2.14 -6.42 -19.00
N HIS A 67 -2.39 -5.41 -19.83
CA HIS A 67 -3.76 -5.00 -20.16
C HIS A 67 -4.54 -6.06 -20.96
N LEU A 68 -3.87 -6.73 -21.90
CA LEU A 68 -4.47 -7.86 -22.65
C LEU A 68 -4.89 -8.97 -21.69
N LEU A 69 -4.04 -9.32 -20.74
CA LEU A 69 -4.32 -10.31 -19.70
C LEU A 69 -5.48 -9.87 -18.78
N VAL A 70 -5.50 -8.61 -18.34
CA VAL A 70 -6.60 -8.04 -17.55
C VAL A 70 -7.93 -8.10 -18.30
N ARG A 71 -7.95 -7.71 -19.57
CA ARG A 71 -9.17 -7.70 -20.38
C ARG A 71 -9.72 -9.11 -20.64
N ARG A 72 -8.83 -10.10 -20.74
CA ARG A 72 -9.20 -11.51 -20.92
C ARG A 72 -9.64 -12.19 -19.62
N GLY A 73 -9.60 -11.47 -18.49
CA GLY A 73 -9.96 -12.03 -17.18
C GLY A 73 -8.89 -12.96 -16.62
N ALA A 74 -7.66 -12.94 -17.15
CA ALA A 74 -6.58 -13.83 -16.71
C ALA A 74 -6.19 -13.63 -15.23
N PHE A 75 -6.54 -12.47 -14.64
CA PHE A 75 -6.30 -12.15 -13.23
C PHE A 75 -7.54 -12.33 -12.32
N GLU A 76 -8.70 -12.75 -12.83
CA GLU A 76 -9.92 -12.89 -12.00
C GLU A 76 -9.78 -13.97 -10.93
N GLN A 77 -9.06 -15.05 -11.22
CA GLN A 77 -8.83 -16.13 -10.26
C GLN A 77 -7.94 -15.67 -9.09
N GLY A 78 -6.92 -14.84 -9.34
CA GLY A 78 -6.06 -14.26 -8.31
C GLY A 78 -6.76 -13.18 -7.48
N ARG A 79 -7.69 -12.42 -8.08
CA ARG A 79 -8.53 -11.45 -7.35
C ARG A 79 -9.42 -12.11 -6.30
N GLN A 80 -10.03 -13.26 -6.63
CA GLN A 80 -10.85 -14.01 -5.68
C GLN A 80 -9.99 -14.50 -4.50
N GLN A 81 -8.79 -15.04 -4.77
CA GLN A 81 -7.86 -15.46 -3.71
C GLN A 81 -7.43 -14.32 -2.80
N HIS A 82 -7.15 -13.14 -3.35
CA HIS A 82 -6.81 -11.97 -2.52
C HIS A 82 -7.99 -11.48 -1.66
N GLN A 83 -9.22 -11.55 -2.19
CA GLN A 83 -10.42 -11.20 -1.44
C GLN A 83 -10.70 -12.21 -0.32
N ASP A 84 -10.57 -13.50 -0.61
CA ASP A 84 -10.76 -14.58 0.36
C ASP A 84 -9.70 -14.49 1.48
N HIS A 85 -8.45 -14.21 1.12
CA HIS A 85 -7.37 -14.02 2.11
C HIS A 85 -7.53 -12.73 2.92
N ALA A 86 -7.98 -11.64 2.32
CA ALA A 86 -8.27 -10.40 3.04
C ALA A 86 -9.40 -10.60 4.07
N ALA A 87 -10.45 -11.34 3.70
CA ALA A 87 -11.53 -11.70 4.61
C ALA A 87 -11.07 -12.62 5.75
N GLU A 88 -10.16 -13.57 5.47
CA GLU A 88 -9.54 -14.41 6.51
C GLU A 88 -8.70 -13.59 7.51
N VAL A 89 -7.92 -12.62 7.01
CA VAL A 89 -7.11 -11.73 7.84
C VAL A 89 -7.99 -10.79 8.68
N GLU A 90 -9.07 -10.26 8.11
CA GLU A 90 -10.04 -9.41 8.82
C GLU A 90 -10.74 -10.20 9.95
N ALA A 91 -11.17 -11.43 9.67
CA ALA A 91 -11.74 -12.33 10.68
C ALA A 91 -10.75 -12.65 11.82
N LEU A 92 -9.44 -12.77 11.51
CA LEU A 92 -8.40 -12.96 12.53
C LEU A 92 -8.17 -11.70 13.38
N HIS A 93 -8.33 -10.52 12.79
CA HIS A 93 -8.19 -9.23 13.47
C HIS A 93 -9.31 -9.01 14.49
N GLU A 94 -10.56 -9.32 14.13
CA GLU A 94 -11.72 -9.22 15.03
C GLU A 94 -11.56 -10.10 16.27
N ILE A 95 -11.07 -11.34 16.11
CA ILE A 95 -10.80 -12.25 17.24
C ILE A 95 -9.70 -11.70 18.16
N THR A 96 -8.73 -10.98 17.59
CA THR A 96 -7.62 -10.40 18.36
C THR A 96 -8.05 -9.14 19.12
N GLU A 97 -8.97 -8.35 18.59
CA GLU A 97 -9.53 -7.18 19.28
C GLU A 97 -10.44 -7.58 20.45
N GLU A 98 -11.26 -8.64 20.31
CA GLU A 98 -12.07 -9.15 21.41
C GLU A 98 -11.21 -9.74 22.55
N GLN A 99 -10.06 -10.36 22.24
CA GLN A 99 -9.10 -10.81 23.26
C GLN A 99 -8.25 -9.67 23.85
N ASN A 100 -8.10 -8.54 23.15
CA ASN A 100 -7.38 -7.35 23.62
C ASN A 100 -8.26 -6.32 24.34
N ALA A 101 -9.52 -6.63 24.65
CA ALA A 101 -10.29 -5.95 25.70
C ALA A 101 -9.64 -6.22 27.07
N GLN A 102 -8.45 -5.67 27.29
CA GLN A 102 -7.56 -5.99 28.41
C GLN A 102 -8.12 -5.45 29.73
N PRO A 103 -8.43 -6.32 30.72
CA PRO A 103 -8.65 -5.89 32.11
C PRO A 103 -7.37 -5.35 32.79
N GLY A 104 -6.21 -5.37 32.10
CA GLY A 104 -4.90 -5.01 32.65
C GLY A 104 -4.54 -3.51 32.64
N LEU A 105 -5.29 -2.67 31.92
CA LEU A 105 -4.98 -1.23 31.81
C LEU A 105 -5.08 -0.51 33.17
N HIS A 106 -6.03 -0.93 34.01
CA HIS A 106 -6.25 -0.36 35.34
C HIS A 106 -5.13 -0.69 36.35
N HIS A 107 -4.45 -1.83 36.18
CA HIS A 107 -3.32 -2.23 37.04
C HIS A 107 -2.03 -1.49 36.66
N LYS A 108 -1.74 -1.39 35.36
CA LYS A 108 -0.57 -0.66 34.84
C LYS A 108 -0.65 0.85 35.18
N MET A 109 -1.85 1.44 35.10
CA MET A 109 -2.06 2.84 35.47
C MET A 109 -1.88 3.08 36.97
N ARG A 110 -2.37 2.19 37.84
CA ARG A 110 -2.14 2.26 39.30
C ARG A 110 -0.65 2.13 39.65
N LEU A 111 0.08 1.25 38.95
CA LEU A 111 1.52 1.10 39.14
C LEU A 111 2.29 2.38 38.77
N LEU A 112 1.97 3.01 37.63
CA LEU A 112 2.60 4.26 37.20
C LEU A 112 2.37 5.42 38.20
N VAL A 113 1.14 5.56 38.70
CA VAL A 113 0.82 6.56 39.74
C VAL A 113 1.63 6.31 41.01
N THR A 114 1.80 5.03 41.39
CA THR A 114 2.58 4.66 42.59
C THR A 114 4.05 5.02 42.44
N ILE A 115 4.64 4.72 41.28
CA ILE A 115 6.04 5.08 40.96
C ILE A 115 6.23 6.60 41.00
N LEU A 116 5.29 7.37 40.44
CA LEU A 116 5.34 8.83 40.45
C LEU A 116 5.36 9.39 41.89
N ILE A 117 4.48 8.89 42.76
CA ILE A 117 4.43 9.30 44.17
C ILE A 117 5.75 8.99 44.89
N CYS A 118 6.33 7.81 44.65
CA CYS A 118 7.61 7.43 45.24
C CYS A 118 8.75 8.37 44.82
N ILE A 119 8.82 8.74 43.54
CA ILE A 119 9.85 9.65 43.02
C ILE A 119 9.71 11.04 43.68
N VAL A 120 8.48 11.57 43.75
CA VAL A 120 8.22 12.87 44.39
C VAL A 120 8.53 12.82 45.88
N GLY A 121 8.17 11.75 46.57
CA GLY A 121 8.47 11.55 47.99
C GLY A 121 9.97 11.50 48.27
N LEU A 122 10.73 10.76 47.46
CA LEU A 122 12.18 10.70 47.55
C LEU A 122 12.82 12.07 47.31
N ALA A 123 12.37 12.80 46.28
CA ALA A 123 12.86 14.14 45.99
C ALA A 123 12.63 15.10 47.18
N ALA A 124 11.45 15.07 47.80
CA ALA A 124 11.15 15.87 48.98
C ALA A 124 12.04 15.51 50.19
N LEU A 125 12.29 14.21 50.41
CA LEU A 125 13.19 13.74 51.45
C LEU A 125 14.63 14.20 51.23
N PHE A 126 15.13 14.17 49.98
CA PHE A 126 16.45 14.69 49.64
C PHE A 126 16.57 16.20 49.89
N ILE A 127 15.54 16.97 49.55
CA ILE A 127 15.49 18.41 49.82
C ILE A 127 15.51 18.68 51.32
N LEU A 128 14.69 17.96 52.09
CA LEU A 128 14.66 18.08 53.56
C LEU A 128 15.98 17.68 54.21
N ALA A 129 16.60 16.59 53.76
CA ALA A 129 17.91 16.15 54.25
C ALA A 129 19.00 17.18 53.94
N ALA A 130 18.98 17.80 52.76
CA ALA A 130 19.92 18.86 52.40
C ALA A 130 19.74 20.13 53.24
N LEU A 131 18.52 20.42 53.70
CA LEU A 131 18.22 21.56 54.58
C LEU A 131 18.57 21.28 56.04
N LEU A 132 18.41 20.04 56.51
CA LEU A 132 18.72 19.61 57.89
C LEU A 132 20.16 19.17 58.08
N ALA A 133 20.93 18.95 57.00
CA ALA A 133 22.33 18.59 57.08
C ALA A 133 23.10 19.73 57.79
N PRO A 134 23.70 19.48 58.97
CA PRO A 134 24.52 20.49 59.63
C PRO A 134 25.72 20.80 58.73
N ARG A 135 25.92 22.10 58.44
CA ARG A 135 27.10 22.60 57.73
C ARG A 135 28.36 22.38 58.55
#